data_AF-A0A976PQG3-F1
#
_entry.id   AF-A0A976PQG3-F1
#
_cell.length_a   1.000
_cell.length_b   1.000
_cell.length_c   1.000
_cell.angle_alpha   90.00
_cell.angle_beta   90.00
_cell.angle_gamma   90.00
#
_symmetry.space_group_name_H-M   'P 1'
#
loop_
_entity.id
_entity.type
_entity.pdbx_description
1 polymer ?
#
loop_
_entity_poly.entity_id
_entity_poly.type
_entity_poly.pdbx_seq_one_letter_code
_entity_poly.pdbx_strand_id
1 'polypeptide(L)'
;AKDTPNFIANRIGIAGMLATMKEVENFGLTYDVVDDLTGKRLGRASSGTFRTADVVGLDTMAHVIKTLQDNLDEQSDPFYGSFGTPGVLKALIDKGHLGQKTKAGFYKKVGRDVLRFDLESGEYVPGGQKADEVYGRMLKKPAAERLKLLRNSEGPQGQFLWAILRNGFHYAAVHLASIAETARDVDQAMRWGFGMKQGPFELWQEAGWLEVARMIQEDIDAGKALSRAPLPEWVFKGPVAEAGGVHTAEGSWNPSKGVFEARRSLPVYGRQHFPELLLGEAGPKFETAGTTVSEDRNLRTWTLDGEVLIASIKTKMHTLSPEVCEGLMAAIDLAEAEYQGLVIWSGDEPFSAGADLQALLPAFMAVGVAAVEDAEGFMQQMMLRLRYANVPVISAMRGLALGGGCELAVHSARRVAHMETYVGLVEVGVGLIPGAGGLTYIARRAAENARTSTGKDLLPFLTEGFTAAAMAKVGTSAIESRAIGYLLDSDLIVPHKDEVLHVALNEAKALFQGGYRAPHRRLFPVAGRDGKATIMGQLVNMRDGGFISQHDFHIASLIAHVVCGGDVDPGTLVSEEYLMTLERQAFCALIEHPKTHERILGMLNTGKPVRN
;
A
#
# COMPACT_ATOMS: atom_id res chain seq x y z
N ALA A 1 13.69 22.00 7.02
CA ALA A 1 12.45 22.79 7.11
C ALA A 1 12.69 23.96 8.03
N LYS A 2 12.24 25.17 7.64
CA LYS A 2 12.32 26.34 8.51
C LYS A 2 11.20 26.28 9.54
N ASP A 3 11.44 26.80 10.74
CA ASP A 3 10.42 26.88 11.78
C ASP A 3 9.48 28.05 11.46
N THR A 4 8.42 27.74 10.70
CA THR A 4 7.38 28.70 10.31
C THR A 4 6.03 28.24 10.87
N PRO A 5 5.06 29.16 11.09
CA PRO A 5 3.71 28.78 11.46
C PRO A 5 3.21 27.62 10.59
N ASN A 6 2.73 26.58 11.27
CA ASN A 6 2.19 25.35 10.68
C ASN A 6 3.15 24.36 9.99
N PHE A 7 4.49 24.48 10.04
CA PHE A 7 5.45 23.59 9.33
C PHE A 7 5.13 23.36 7.83
N ILE A 8 6.10 22.86 7.04
CA ILE A 8 5.97 22.86 5.56
C ILE A 8 4.69 22.18 5.07
N ALA A 9 4.36 21.01 5.63
CA ALA A 9 3.23 20.23 5.16
C ALA A 9 1.90 20.96 5.38
N ASN A 10 1.60 21.48 6.58
CA ASN A 10 0.32 22.19 6.75
C ASN A 10 0.34 23.56 6.06
N ARG A 11 1.50 24.21 5.95
CA ARG A 11 1.62 25.50 5.25
C ARG A 11 1.22 25.38 3.78
N ILE A 12 1.61 24.31 3.10
CA ILE A 12 1.20 24.02 1.71
C ILE A 12 -0.15 23.30 1.66
N GLY A 13 -0.33 22.26 2.46
CA GLY A 13 -1.47 21.35 2.39
C GLY A 13 -2.78 21.98 2.87
N ILE A 14 -2.78 22.69 4.00
CA ILE A 14 -3.99 23.38 4.49
C ILE A 14 -4.33 24.58 3.61
N ALA A 15 -3.33 25.35 3.16
CA ALA A 15 -3.56 26.40 2.16
C ALA A 15 -4.18 25.82 0.88
N GLY A 16 -3.70 24.65 0.42
CA GLY A 16 -4.29 23.93 -0.71
C GLY A 16 -5.72 23.44 -0.46
N MET A 17 -6.04 22.97 0.73
CA MET A 17 -7.41 22.57 1.11
C MET A 17 -8.36 23.78 1.14
N LEU A 18 -7.92 24.91 1.71
CA LEU A 18 -8.70 26.16 1.75
C LEU A 18 -8.90 26.73 0.34
N ALA A 19 -7.85 26.74 -0.48
CA ALA A 19 -7.94 27.11 -1.89
C ALA A 19 -8.95 26.20 -2.62
N THR A 20 -8.92 24.89 -2.34
CA THR A 20 -9.90 23.94 -2.90
C THR A 20 -11.31 24.31 -2.48
N MET A 21 -11.57 24.52 -1.18
CA MET A 21 -12.90 24.92 -0.68
C MET A 21 -13.38 26.22 -1.32
N LYS A 22 -12.48 27.19 -1.54
CA LYS A 22 -12.82 28.45 -2.20
C LYS A 22 -13.19 28.26 -3.66
N GLU A 23 -12.42 27.46 -4.41
CA GLU A 23 -12.71 27.21 -5.82
C GLU A 23 -13.96 26.34 -6.00
N VAL A 24 -14.29 25.47 -5.05
CA VAL A 24 -15.58 24.74 -5.06
C VAL A 24 -16.76 25.70 -5.06
N GLU A 25 -16.72 26.78 -4.26
CA GLU A 25 -17.74 27.83 -4.27
C GLU A 25 -17.79 28.55 -5.61
N ASN A 26 -16.63 28.90 -6.18
CA ASN A 26 -16.54 29.63 -7.45
C ASN A 26 -17.13 28.85 -8.64
N PHE A 27 -16.99 27.52 -8.65
CA PHE A 27 -17.43 26.67 -9.75
C PHE A 27 -18.74 25.91 -9.47
N GLY A 28 -19.34 26.10 -8.29
CA GLY A 28 -20.63 25.48 -7.92
C GLY A 28 -20.59 23.96 -7.91
N LEU A 29 -19.47 23.35 -7.52
CA LEU A 29 -19.32 21.89 -7.50
C LEU A 29 -19.78 21.29 -6.19
N THR A 30 -20.23 20.04 -6.27
CA THR A 30 -20.63 19.27 -5.10
C THR A 30 -19.45 18.54 -4.47
N TYR A 31 -19.48 18.34 -3.15
CA TYR A 31 -18.33 17.80 -2.40
C TYR A 31 -17.92 16.39 -2.83
N ASP A 32 -18.88 15.52 -3.18
CA ASP A 32 -18.63 14.17 -3.71
C ASP A 32 -18.04 14.16 -5.12
N VAL A 33 -18.43 15.08 -6.00
CA VAL A 33 -17.76 15.26 -7.30
C VAL A 33 -16.32 15.72 -7.09
N VAL A 34 -16.10 16.66 -6.16
CA VAL A 34 -14.76 17.17 -5.82
C VAL A 34 -13.89 16.06 -5.24
N ASP A 35 -14.41 15.22 -4.35
CA ASP A 35 -13.66 14.10 -3.79
C ASP A 35 -13.33 13.03 -4.84
N ASP A 36 -14.23 12.77 -5.80
CA ASP A 36 -13.95 11.87 -6.92
C ASP A 36 -12.82 12.43 -7.83
N LEU A 37 -12.81 13.73 -8.07
CA LEU A 37 -11.77 14.42 -8.86
C LEU A 37 -10.43 14.51 -8.13
N THR A 38 -10.45 14.93 -6.87
CA THR A 38 -9.25 15.30 -6.09
C THR A 38 -8.63 14.12 -5.35
N GLY A 39 -9.29 12.97 -5.28
CA GLY A 39 -8.74 11.74 -4.69
C GLY A 39 -7.79 11.00 -5.62
N LYS A 40 -8.05 9.69 -5.82
CA LYS A 40 -7.18 8.82 -6.63
C LYS A 40 -6.95 9.32 -8.06
N ARG A 41 -7.95 9.98 -8.68
CA ARG A 41 -7.84 10.48 -10.07
C ARG A 41 -6.74 11.53 -10.22
N LEU A 42 -6.46 12.32 -9.17
CA LEU A 42 -5.40 13.32 -9.14
C LEU A 42 -4.12 12.82 -8.45
N GLY A 43 -4.04 11.51 -8.14
CA GLY A 43 -2.88 10.93 -7.45
C GLY A 43 -2.79 11.33 -5.98
N ARG A 44 -3.92 11.56 -5.29
CA ARG A 44 -3.98 11.81 -3.84
C ARG A 44 -4.70 10.66 -3.12
N ALA A 45 -4.78 10.76 -1.78
CA ALA A 45 -5.51 9.82 -0.95
C ALA A 45 -6.94 9.56 -1.47
N SER A 46 -7.39 8.31 -1.33
CA SER A 46 -8.68 7.87 -1.91
C SER A 46 -9.92 8.53 -1.32
N SER A 47 -9.77 9.17 -0.16
CA SER A 47 -10.79 9.99 0.47
C SER A 47 -11.05 11.29 -0.29
N GLY A 48 -10.14 11.82 -1.11
CA GLY A 48 -10.32 13.14 -1.70
C GLY A 48 -10.11 14.25 -0.68
N THR A 49 -10.78 15.39 -0.84
CA THR A 49 -10.55 16.60 0.00
C THR A 49 -11.46 16.63 1.22
N PHE A 50 -12.78 16.53 1.02
CA PHE A 50 -13.79 16.72 2.06
C PHE A 50 -13.90 15.51 2.98
N ARG A 51 -13.85 14.29 2.46
CA ARG A 51 -13.81 13.10 3.32
C ARG A 51 -12.51 13.02 4.10
N THR A 52 -11.39 13.54 3.58
CA THR A 52 -10.16 13.66 4.37
C THR A 52 -10.34 14.65 5.52
N ALA A 53 -11.01 15.78 5.28
CA ALA A 53 -11.38 16.69 6.37
C ALA A 53 -12.26 15.99 7.43
N ASP A 54 -13.21 15.16 7.02
CA ASP A 54 -14.02 14.35 7.95
C ASP A 54 -13.18 13.32 8.75
N VAL A 55 -12.15 12.73 8.15
CA VAL A 55 -11.23 11.78 8.82
C VAL A 55 -10.39 12.51 9.87
N VAL A 56 -9.82 13.67 9.51
CA VAL A 56 -8.98 14.49 10.39
C VAL A 56 -9.79 15.11 11.54
N GLY A 57 -11.03 15.51 11.25
CA GLY A 57 -11.91 16.23 12.16
C GLY A 57 -12.01 17.71 11.80
N LEU A 58 -13.24 18.22 11.68
CA LEU A 58 -13.51 19.57 11.19
C LEU A 58 -13.12 20.67 12.19
N ASP A 59 -13.20 20.39 13.48
CA ASP A 59 -12.71 21.25 14.55
C ASP A 59 -11.17 21.31 14.59
N THR A 60 -10.48 20.19 14.37
CA THR A 60 -9.03 20.16 14.20
C THR A 60 -8.62 21.04 13.02
N MET A 61 -9.32 20.90 11.88
CA MET A 61 -9.09 21.75 10.71
C MET A 61 -9.31 23.23 11.04
N ALA A 62 -10.41 23.58 11.73
CA ALA A 62 -10.68 24.96 12.15
C ALA A 62 -9.59 25.52 13.09
N HIS A 63 -9.05 24.70 13.99
CA HIS A 63 -7.94 25.11 14.86
C HIS A 63 -6.68 25.43 14.04
N VAL A 64 -6.34 24.61 13.05
CA VAL A 64 -5.17 24.83 12.18
C VAL A 64 -5.36 26.07 11.29
N ILE A 65 -6.58 26.30 10.79
CA ILE A 65 -6.95 27.52 10.06
C ILE A 65 -6.79 28.75 10.95
N LYS A 66 -7.30 28.68 12.19
CA LYS A 66 -7.16 29.77 13.15
C LYS A 66 -5.69 30.07 13.46
N THR A 67 -4.84 29.04 13.53
CA THR A 67 -3.40 29.23 13.70
C THR A 67 -2.78 30.01 12.53
N LEU A 68 -3.24 29.81 11.28
CA LEU A 68 -2.82 30.64 10.14
C LEU A 68 -3.33 32.08 10.29
N GLN A 69 -4.59 32.25 10.68
CA GLN A 69 -5.21 33.57 10.86
C GLN A 69 -4.54 34.40 11.97
N ASP A 70 -4.15 33.75 13.07
CA ASP A 70 -3.57 34.43 14.23
C ASP A 70 -2.08 34.80 14.03
N ASN A 71 -1.37 34.12 13.12
CA ASN A 71 0.08 34.26 12.97
C ASN A 71 0.53 34.81 11.61
N LEU A 72 -0.41 35.09 10.70
CA LEU A 72 -0.12 35.63 9.37
C LEU A 72 -1.05 36.81 9.09
N ASP A 73 -0.69 37.57 8.07
CA ASP A 73 -1.43 38.72 7.57
C ASP A 73 -1.14 38.91 6.08
N GLU A 74 -1.76 39.91 5.45
CA GLU A 74 -1.54 40.19 4.02
C GLU A 74 -0.09 40.62 3.69
N GLN A 75 0.67 41.10 4.67
CA GLN A 75 2.07 41.50 4.47
C GLN A 75 3.01 40.29 4.48
N SER A 76 2.75 39.33 5.37
CA SER A 76 3.53 38.10 5.52
C SER A 76 3.08 36.99 4.58
N ASP A 77 1.82 36.99 4.15
CA ASP A 77 1.28 36.06 3.17
C ASP A 77 0.30 36.74 2.18
N PRO A 78 0.66 36.89 0.90
CA PRO A 78 -0.23 37.51 -0.08
C PRO A 78 -1.46 36.67 -0.45
N PHE A 79 -1.61 35.47 0.12
CA PHE A 79 -2.80 34.63 0.02
C PHE A 79 -3.70 34.72 1.27
N TYR A 80 -3.36 35.56 2.25
CA TYR A 80 -4.06 35.63 3.54
C TYR A 80 -5.59 35.76 3.42
N GLY A 81 -6.08 36.52 2.43
CA GLY A 81 -7.52 36.64 2.14
C GLY A 81 -8.23 35.32 1.82
N SER A 82 -7.48 34.28 1.44
CA SER A 82 -8.00 32.92 1.21
C SER A 82 -8.08 32.06 2.47
N PHE A 83 -7.57 32.53 3.62
CA PHE A 83 -7.57 31.78 4.88
C PHE A 83 -8.83 31.98 5.73
N GLY A 84 -9.84 32.68 5.22
CA GLY A 84 -11.14 32.77 5.88
C GLY A 84 -11.78 31.40 6.08
N THR A 85 -12.40 31.19 7.23
CA THR A 85 -13.13 29.95 7.52
C THR A 85 -14.31 29.80 6.54
N PRO A 86 -14.35 28.75 5.70
CA PRO A 86 -15.42 28.58 4.73
C PRO A 86 -16.79 28.49 5.40
N GLY A 87 -17.83 29.03 4.75
CA GLY A 87 -19.19 29.08 5.32
C GLY A 87 -19.72 27.70 5.67
N VAL A 88 -19.47 26.70 4.81
CA VAL A 88 -19.84 25.30 5.06
C VAL A 88 -19.15 24.72 6.29
N LEU A 89 -17.86 25.00 6.48
CA LEU A 89 -17.10 24.47 7.60
C LEU A 89 -17.66 25.02 8.91
N LYS A 90 -17.93 26.32 8.95
CA LYS A 90 -18.57 26.97 10.10
C LYS A 90 -19.94 26.36 10.40
N ALA A 91 -20.79 26.20 9.39
CA ALA A 91 -22.14 25.63 9.55
C ALA A 91 -22.12 24.19 10.10
N LEU A 92 -21.17 23.37 9.66
CA LEU A 92 -20.99 22.00 10.16
C LEU A 92 -20.53 21.98 11.63
N ILE A 93 -19.57 22.83 11.98
CA ILE A 93 -19.06 22.94 13.36
C ILE A 93 -20.15 23.44 14.31
N ASP A 94 -20.92 24.47 13.92
CA ASP A 94 -22.01 25.02 14.72
C ASP A 94 -23.13 23.97 14.98
N LYS A 95 -23.29 23.01 14.07
CA LYS A 95 -24.20 21.86 14.21
C LYS A 95 -23.60 20.67 14.99
N GLY A 96 -22.35 20.76 15.45
CA GLY A 96 -21.64 19.65 16.09
C GLY A 96 -21.30 18.50 15.14
N HIS A 97 -21.35 18.72 13.82
CA HIS A 97 -20.96 17.75 12.81
C HIS A 97 -19.44 17.87 12.57
N LEU A 98 -18.64 17.13 13.35
CA LEU A 98 -17.17 17.23 13.36
C LEU A 98 -16.45 16.17 12.51
N GLY A 99 -17.16 15.46 11.63
CA GLY A 99 -16.61 14.41 10.78
C GLY A 99 -16.84 13.00 11.33
N GLN A 100 -15.90 12.08 11.07
CA GLN A 100 -16.05 10.66 11.39
C GLN A 100 -16.22 10.39 12.89
N LYS A 101 -15.56 11.18 13.74
CA LYS A 101 -15.64 11.05 15.20
C LYS A 101 -17.05 11.30 15.76
N THR A 102 -17.85 12.15 15.10
CA THR A 102 -19.26 12.40 15.43
C THR A 102 -20.22 11.68 14.47
N LYS A 103 -19.70 10.81 13.59
CA LYS A 103 -20.44 10.10 12.54
C LYS A 103 -21.19 11.01 11.56
N ALA A 104 -20.83 12.29 11.50
CA ALA A 104 -21.49 13.33 10.72
C ALA A 104 -20.52 14.49 10.46
N GLY A 105 -20.31 14.85 9.20
CA GLY A 105 -19.48 15.97 8.72
C GLY A 105 -19.92 16.40 7.32
N PHE A 106 -18.99 16.52 6.37
CA PHE A 106 -19.36 16.63 4.95
C PHE A 106 -20.14 15.40 4.46
N TYR A 107 -19.89 14.25 5.08
CA TYR A 107 -20.63 13.01 4.84
C TYR A 107 -21.26 12.46 6.12
N LYS A 108 -22.37 11.75 5.94
CA LYS A 108 -23.04 10.99 7.00
C LYS A 108 -23.46 9.64 6.46
N LYS A 109 -23.10 8.57 7.18
CA LYS A 109 -23.49 7.21 6.82
C LYS A 109 -24.81 6.82 7.51
N VAL A 110 -25.80 6.41 6.75
CA VAL A 110 -27.10 5.93 7.26
C VAL A 110 -27.35 4.53 6.67
N GLY A 111 -27.15 3.50 7.50
CA GLY A 111 -27.18 2.11 7.01
C GLY A 111 -26.08 1.86 5.97
N ARG A 112 -26.49 1.54 4.73
CA ARG A 112 -25.58 1.35 3.59
C ARG A 112 -25.38 2.62 2.77
N ASP A 113 -26.21 3.64 2.97
CA ASP A 113 -26.20 4.86 2.18
C ASP A 113 -25.22 5.89 2.74
N VAL A 114 -24.63 6.66 1.84
CA VAL A 114 -23.77 7.80 2.16
C VAL A 114 -24.49 9.05 1.72
N LEU A 115 -24.85 9.88 2.70
CA LEU A 115 -25.43 11.19 2.47
C LEU A 115 -24.32 12.25 2.47
N ARG A 116 -24.53 13.32 1.70
CA ARG A 116 -23.66 14.49 1.60
C ARG A 116 -24.35 15.69 2.22
N PHE A 117 -23.62 16.50 2.98
CA PHE A 117 -24.13 17.77 3.47
C PHE A 117 -24.36 18.74 2.31
N ASP A 118 -25.48 19.45 2.34
CA ASP A 118 -25.80 20.51 1.39
C ASP A 118 -25.92 21.84 2.14
N LEU A 119 -25.12 22.84 1.74
CA LEU A 119 -25.04 24.10 2.48
C LEU A 119 -26.31 24.94 2.31
N GLU A 120 -26.91 24.92 1.12
CA GLU A 120 -28.07 25.75 0.79
C GLU A 120 -29.31 25.33 1.59
N SER A 121 -29.61 24.04 1.63
CA SER A 121 -30.68 23.48 2.46
C SER A 121 -30.30 23.37 3.94
N GLY A 122 -29.01 23.20 4.24
CA GLY A 122 -28.53 22.85 5.57
C GLY A 122 -28.84 21.41 5.99
N GLU A 123 -29.28 20.55 5.07
CA GLU A 123 -29.64 19.15 5.32
C GLU A 123 -28.65 18.17 4.67
N TYR A 124 -28.84 16.88 4.96
CA TYR A 124 -28.09 15.80 4.31
C TYR A 124 -28.90 15.24 3.16
N VAL A 125 -28.38 15.35 1.94
CA VAL A 125 -28.98 14.85 0.70
C VAL A 125 -28.28 13.58 0.22
N PRO A 126 -28.89 12.77 -0.67
CA PRO A 126 -28.21 11.63 -1.28
C PRO A 126 -26.87 12.05 -1.91
N GLY A 127 -25.78 11.37 -1.52
CA GLY A 127 -24.45 11.60 -2.07
C GLY A 127 -24.02 10.52 -3.07
N GLY A 128 -22.77 10.60 -3.52
CA GLY A 128 -22.14 9.60 -4.39
C GLY A 128 -22.13 9.99 -5.87
N GLN A 129 -22.41 11.25 -6.19
CA GLN A 129 -22.26 11.78 -7.53
C GLN A 129 -20.81 11.61 -8.01
N LYS A 130 -20.66 11.29 -9.30
CA LYS A 130 -19.35 11.10 -9.95
C LYS A 130 -19.04 12.27 -10.87
N ALA A 131 -17.75 12.56 -10.97
CA ALA A 131 -17.24 13.48 -11.96
C ALA A 131 -17.51 12.96 -13.38
N ASP A 132 -17.54 13.87 -14.35
CA ASP A 132 -17.65 13.48 -15.76
C ASP A 132 -16.39 12.70 -16.16
N GLU A 133 -16.59 11.56 -16.83
CA GLU A 133 -15.50 10.69 -17.29
C GLU A 133 -14.55 11.38 -18.27
N VAL A 134 -14.95 12.48 -18.93
CA VAL A 134 -14.04 13.27 -19.77
C VAL A 134 -12.85 13.80 -18.96
N TYR A 135 -13.08 14.28 -17.74
CA TYR A 135 -12.01 14.76 -16.85
C TYR A 135 -11.21 13.59 -16.27
N GLY A 136 -11.88 12.47 -16.01
CA GLY A 136 -11.22 11.20 -15.68
C GLY A 136 -10.20 10.76 -16.75
N ARG A 137 -10.54 10.94 -18.03
CA ARG A 137 -9.63 10.67 -19.16
C ARG A 137 -8.52 11.72 -19.27
N MET A 138 -8.82 13.00 -19.09
CA MET A 138 -7.82 14.08 -19.10
C MET A 138 -6.75 13.88 -18.01
N LEU A 139 -7.16 13.49 -16.80
CA LEU A 139 -6.24 13.28 -15.67
C LEU A 139 -5.24 12.13 -15.86
N LYS A 140 -5.53 11.19 -16.78
CA LYS A 140 -4.65 10.08 -17.15
C LYS A 140 -3.62 10.44 -18.24
N LYS A 141 -3.74 11.61 -18.87
CA LYS A 141 -2.79 12.06 -19.90
C LYS A 141 -1.42 12.42 -19.29
N PRO A 142 -0.33 12.41 -20.09
CA PRO A 142 0.97 12.93 -19.66
C PRO A 142 0.85 14.35 -19.10
N ALA A 143 1.69 14.71 -18.12
CA ALA A 143 1.51 15.94 -17.34
C ALA A 143 1.36 17.21 -18.21
N ALA A 144 2.19 17.36 -19.25
CA ALA A 144 2.15 18.51 -20.15
C ALA A 144 0.82 18.62 -20.93
N GLU A 145 0.35 17.51 -21.51
CA GLU A 145 -0.94 17.47 -22.21
C GLU A 145 -2.10 17.69 -21.22
N ARG A 146 -2.03 17.03 -20.06
CA ARG A 146 -3.04 17.11 -19.00
C ARG A 146 -3.28 18.53 -18.54
N LEU A 147 -2.23 19.27 -18.17
CA LEU A 147 -2.41 20.64 -17.67
C LEU A 147 -2.95 21.59 -18.73
N LYS A 148 -2.52 21.45 -19.99
CA LYS A 148 -3.07 22.22 -21.12
C LYS A 148 -4.56 21.95 -21.33
N LEU A 149 -4.97 20.68 -21.31
CA LEU A 149 -6.37 20.29 -21.45
C LEU A 149 -7.24 20.84 -20.32
N LEU A 150 -6.75 20.81 -19.07
CA LEU A 150 -7.48 21.36 -17.93
C LEU A 150 -7.60 22.87 -18.01
N ARG A 151 -6.51 23.59 -18.33
CA ARG A 151 -6.51 25.04 -18.47
C ARG A 151 -7.49 25.53 -19.53
N ASN A 152 -7.54 24.84 -20.67
CA ASN A 152 -8.40 25.20 -21.80
C ASN A 152 -9.81 24.58 -21.71
N SER A 153 -10.17 24.01 -20.56
CA SER A 153 -11.48 23.41 -20.39
C SER A 153 -12.58 24.46 -20.28
N GLU A 154 -13.70 24.23 -20.96
CA GLU A 154 -14.88 25.09 -20.88
C GLU A 154 -15.82 24.69 -19.72
N GLY A 155 -15.70 23.47 -19.20
CA GLY A 155 -16.59 22.97 -18.16
C GLY A 155 -16.09 23.24 -16.73
N PRO A 156 -16.99 23.39 -15.75
CA PRO A 156 -16.65 23.82 -14.40
C PRO A 156 -15.70 22.86 -13.68
N GLN A 157 -15.78 21.55 -13.93
CA GLN A 157 -14.89 20.55 -13.32
C GLN A 157 -13.44 20.67 -13.82
N GLY A 158 -13.23 20.94 -15.11
CA GLY A 158 -11.89 21.11 -15.69
C GLY A 158 -11.26 22.43 -15.25
N GLN A 159 -12.04 23.51 -15.26
CA GLN A 159 -11.62 24.83 -14.78
C GLN A 159 -11.27 24.79 -13.29
N PHE A 160 -12.08 24.11 -12.48
CA PHE A 160 -11.80 23.86 -11.06
C PHE A 160 -10.48 23.12 -10.86
N LEU A 161 -10.24 22.02 -11.58
CA LEU A 161 -9.00 21.25 -11.49
C LEU A 161 -7.77 22.09 -11.85
N TRP A 162 -7.85 22.89 -12.92
CA TRP A 162 -6.78 23.83 -13.25
C TRP A 162 -6.58 24.87 -12.16
N ALA A 163 -7.66 25.47 -11.64
CA ALA A 163 -7.58 26.50 -10.64
C ALA A 163 -6.86 26.03 -9.37
N ILE A 164 -7.22 24.86 -8.82
CA ILE A 164 -6.56 24.33 -7.62
C ILE A 164 -5.09 23.99 -7.85
N LEU A 165 -4.72 23.50 -9.05
CA LEU A 165 -3.33 23.20 -9.39
C LEU A 165 -2.51 24.47 -9.56
N ARG A 166 -3.01 25.41 -10.37
CA ARG A 166 -2.42 26.75 -10.57
C ARG A 166 -2.18 27.46 -9.24
N ASN A 167 -3.21 27.52 -8.38
CA ASN A 167 -3.11 28.18 -7.09
C ASN A 167 -2.10 27.48 -6.17
N GLY A 168 -2.04 26.13 -6.18
CA GLY A 168 -1.04 25.37 -5.45
C GLY A 168 0.39 25.63 -5.92
N PHE A 169 0.63 25.65 -7.24
CA PHE A 169 1.94 25.98 -7.81
C PHE A 169 2.38 27.40 -7.48
N HIS A 170 1.47 28.36 -7.65
CA HIS A 170 1.71 29.76 -7.33
C HIS A 170 2.07 29.93 -5.85
N TYR A 171 1.27 29.35 -4.96
CA TYR A 171 1.50 29.39 -3.52
C TYR A 171 2.87 28.79 -3.14
N ALA A 172 3.18 27.60 -3.67
CA ALA A 172 4.45 26.93 -3.39
C ALA A 172 5.65 27.75 -3.85
N ALA A 173 5.62 28.35 -5.04
CA ALA A 173 6.73 29.16 -5.55
C ALA A 173 6.96 30.42 -4.71
N VAL A 174 5.90 31.16 -4.38
CA VAL A 174 5.99 32.39 -3.58
C VAL A 174 6.59 32.11 -2.20
N HIS A 175 6.18 31.02 -1.56
CA HIS A 175 6.58 30.70 -0.18
C HIS A 175 7.81 29.82 -0.05
N LEU A 176 8.37 29.27 -1.14
CA LEU A 176 9.46 28.29 -1.04
C LEU A 176 10.61 28.77 -0.16
N ALA A 177 11.06 30.01 -0.36
CA ALA A 177 12.17 30.59 0.40
C ALA A 177 11.84 30.87 1.87
N SER A 178 10.58 31.10 2.23
CA SER A 178 10.18 31.37 3.62
C SER A 178 9.96 30.09 4.42
N ILE A 179 9.47 29.01 3.79
CA ILE A 179 9.03 27.80 4.51
C ILE A 179 10.04 26.64 4.45
N ALA A 180 10.88 26.58 3.42
CA ALA A 180 11.77 25.46 3.14
C ALA A 180 13.20 25.92 2.86
N GLU A 181 14.14 24.96 2.90
CA GLU A 181 15.49 25.21 2.36
C GLU A 181 15.49 24.90 0.87
N THR A 182 14.88 23.78 0.46
CA THR A 182 14.87 23.35 -0.94
C THR A 182 13.48 22.97 -1.42
N ALA A 183 13.26 22.99 -2.73
CA ALA A 183 12.02 22.47 -3.34
C ALA A 183 11.72 21.02 -2.96
N ARG A 184 12.77 20.22 -2.67
CA ARG A 184 12.64 18.84 -2.21
C ARG A 184 11.89 18.73 -0.89
N ASP A 185 12.14 19.64 0.05
CA ASP A 185 11.46 19.61 1.34
C ASP A 185 9.95 19.77 1.18
N VAL A 186 9.52 20.62 0.23
CA VAL A 186 8.10 20.83 -0.10
C VAL A 186 7.50 19.58 -0.72
N ASP A 187 8.13 19.05 -1.76
CA ASP A 187 7.56 17.91 -2.49
C ASP A 187 7.55 16.62 -1.65
N GLN A 188 8.60 16.37 -0.87
CA GLN A 188 8.63 15.26 0.09
C GLN A 188 7.61 15.45 1.22
N ALA A 189 7.41 16.67 1.73
CA ALA A 189 6.38 16.93 2.73
C ALA A 189 4.96 16.65 2.17
N MET A 190 4.71 16.95 0.90
CA MET A 190 3.42 16.64 0.26
C MET A 190 3.25 15.15 -0.03
N ARG A 191 4.31 14.45 -0.42
CA ARG A 191 4.29 12.99 -0.61
C ARG A 191 4.07 12.25 0.71
N TRP A 192 4.91 12.50 1.70
CA TRP A 192 4.92 11.77 2.96
C TRP A 192 3.84 12.23 3.94
N GLY A 193 3.56 13.54 3.99
CA GLY A 193 2.59 14.11 4.92
C GLY A 193 1.15 14.07 4.42
N PHE A 194 0.92 14.31 3.13
CA PHE A 194 -0.42 14.38 2.53
C PHE A 194 -0.74 13.20 1.60
N GLY A 195 0.17 12.24 1.44
CA GLY A 195 -0.04 11.05 0.61
C GLY A 195 -0.24 11.39 -0.87
N MET A 196 0.35 12.48 -1.35
CA MET A 196 0.34 12.82 -2.78
C MET A 196 1.35 11.96 -3.53
N LYS A 197 1.03 11.53 -4.75
CA LYS A 197 1.97 10.78 -5.61
C LYS A 197 3.16 11.64 -6.04
N GLN A 198 2.94 12.94 -6.23
CA GLN A 198 3.93 13.93 -6.64
C GLN A 198 3.69 15.21 -5.87
N GLY A 199 4.76 15.93 -5.55
CA GLY A 199 4.64 17.28 -5.00
C GLY A 199 4.26 18.32 -6.08
N PRO A 200 3.93 19.55 -5.66
CA PRO A 200 3.58 20.63 -6.58
C PRO A 200 4.69 20.94 -7.59
N PHE A 201 5.96 20.92 -7.18
CA PHE A 201 7.05 21.30 -8.08
C PHE A 201 7.38 20.20 -9.09
N GLU A 202 7.34 18.94 -8.70
CA GLU A 202 7.52 17.80 -9.59
C GLU A 202 6.47 17.77 -10.69
N LEU A 203 5.19 17.96 -10.35
CA LEU A 203 4.13 18.00 -11.35
C LEU A 203 4.30 19.19 -12.32
N TRP A 204 4.68 20.35 -11.79
CA TRP A 204 4.96 21.53 -12.61
C TRP A 204 6.13 21.25 -13.57
N GLN A 205 7.25 20.75 -13.06
CA GLN A 205 8.42 20.40 -13.85
C GLN A 205 8.10 19.35 -14.92
N GLU A 206 7.41 18.26 -14.58
CA GLU A 206 6.99 17.22 -15.54
C GLU A 206 6.10 17.78 -16.67
N ALA A 207 5.28 18.79 -16.36
CA ALA A 207 4.36 19.39 -17.31
C ALA A 207 5.02 20.44 -18.24
N GLY A 208 6.29 20.78 -18.02
CA GLY A 208 7.01 21.80 -18.77
C GLY A 208 7.06 23.12 -18.01
N TRP A 209 8.19 23.34 -17.33
CA TRP A 209 8.38 24.42 -16.35
C TRP A 209 7.98 25.82 -16.84
N LEU A 210 8.65 26.33 -17.88
CA LEU A 210 8.41 27.70 -18.37
C LEU A 210 7.03 27.87 -19.03
N GLU A 211 6.50 26.83 -19.66
CA GLU A 211 5.19 26.90 -20.27
C GLU A 211 4.10 27.04 -19.19
N VAL A 212 4.14 26.19 -18.16
CA VAL A 212 3.22 26.28 -17.02
C VAL A 212 3.42 27.58 -16.25
N ALA A 213 4.65 28.09 -16.10
CA ALA A 213 4.92 29.37 -15.47
C ALA A 213 4.19 30.53 -16.19
N ARG A 214 4.24 30.56 -17.52
CA ARG A 214 3.52 31.57 -18.33
C ARG A 214 2.01 31.42 -18.17
N MET A 215 1.49 30.20 -18.18
CA MET A 215 0.06 29.95 -17.96
C MET A 215 -0.43 30.48 -16.61
N ILE A 216 0.36 30.28 -15.55
CA ILE A 216 0.07 30.80 -14.21
C ILE A 216 0.11 32.33 -14.23
N GLN A 217 1.14 32.94 -14.83
CA GLN A 217 1.28 34.39 -14.90
C GLN A 217 0.13 35.06 -15.65
N GLU A 218 -0.27 34.52 -16.80
CA GLU A 218 -1.42 34.99 -17.58
C GLU A 218 -2.72 34.96 -16.75
N ASP A 219 -2.91 33.91 -15.92
CA ASP A 219 -4.07 33.80 -15.04
C ASP A 219 -4.00 34.75 -13.83
N ILE A 220 -2.80 35.04 -13.31
CA ILE A 220 -2.58 36.09 -12.29
C ILE A 220 -2.96 37.46 -12.87
N ASP A 221 -2.44 37.79 -14.05
CA ASP A 221 -2.67 39.07 -14.73
C ASP A 221 -4.16 39.24 -15.10
N ALA A 222 -4.84 38.15 -15.47
CA ALA A 222 -6.27 38.13 -15.74
C ALA A 222 -7.15 38.15 -14.47
N GLY A 223 -6.55 38.16 -13.26
CA GLY A 223 -7.28 38.17 -12.00
C GLY A 223 -8.01 36.86 -11.68
N LYS A 224 -7.61 35.74 -12.29
CA LYS A 224 -8.21 34.41 -12.08
C LYS A 224 -7.58 33.66 -10.91
N ALA A 225 -6.36 34.01 -10.51
CA ALA A 225 -5.66 33.41 -9.37
C ALA A 225 -6.15 33.97 -8.02
N LEU A 226 -5.98 33.20 -6.94
CA LEU A 226 -6.38 33.63 -5.59
C LEU A 226 -5.52 34.75 -5.00
N SER A 227 -4.33 34.98 -5.57
CA SER A 227 -3.44 36.08 -5.18
C SER A 227 -2.92 36.80 -6.41
N ARG A 228 -2.68 38.10 -6.26
CA ARG A 228 -2.07 38.97 -7.26
C ARG A 228 -0.55 39.07 -7.12
N ALA A 229 0.05 38.37 -6.16
CA ALA A 229 1.50 38.31 -6.04
C ALA A 229 2.12 37.82 -7.35
N PRO A 230 3.24 38.40 -7.80
CA PRO A 230 3.94 37.88 -8.97
C PRO A 230 4.63 36.56 -8.64
N LEU A 231 4.77 35.69 -9.64
CA LEU A 231 5.68 34.57 -9.52
C LEU A 231 7.13 35.08 -9.31
N PRO A 232 7.93 34.43 -8.45
CA PRO A 232 9.31 34.85 -8.22
C PRO A 232 10.17 34.83 -9.50
N GLU A 233 11.16 35.72 -9.59
CA GLU A 233 12.00 35.86 -10.79
C GLU A 233 12.75 34.56 -11.15
N TRP A 234 13.19 33.78 -10.15
CA TRP A 234 13.88 32.50 -10.34
C TRP A 234 13.06 31.47 -11.12
N VAL A 235 11.73 31.63 -11.21
CA VAL A 235 10.86 30.76 -12.01
C VAL A 235 11.10 30.97 -13.50
N PHE A 236 11.35 32.21 -13.94
CA PHE A 236 11.43 32.57 -15.36
C PHE A 236 12.85 32.66 -15.91
N LYS A 237 13.84 32.88 -15.04
CA LYS A 237 15.23 33.13 -15.43
C LYS A 237 16.22 32.45 -14.47
N GLY A 238 17.43 32.22 -14.97
CA GLY A 238 18.53 31.64 -14.21
C GLY A 238 18.49 30.11 -14.16
N PRO A 239 19.18 29.49 -13.18
CA PRO A 239 19.48 28.06 -13.21
C PRO A 239 18.26 27.15 -13.31
N VAL A 240 17.16 27.49 -12.66
CA VAL A 240 15.90 26.71 -12.69
C VAL A 240 15.27 26.72 -14.09
N ALA A 241 15.18 27.89 -14.72
CA ALA A 241 14.63 28.04 -16.06
C ALA A 241 15.48 27.33 -17.11
N GLU A 242 16.81 27.42 -16.98
CA GLU A 242 17.78 26.76 -17.86
C GLU A 242 17.76 25.23 -17.71
N ALA A 243 17.62 24.72 -16.48
CA ALA A 243 17.49 23.29 -16.20
C ALA A 243 16.10 22.72 -16.54
N GLY A 244 15.11 23.59 -16.79
CA GLY A 244 13.74 23.19 -17.06
C GLY A 244 12.99 22.70 -15.81
N GLY A 245 13.41 23.10 -14.61
CA GLY A 245 12.77 22.72 -13.35
C GLY A 245 13.63 22.88 -12.10
N VAL A 246 13.08 22.51 -10.95
CA VAL A 246 13.72 22.66 -9.63
C VAL A 246 14.40 21.40 -9.11
N HIS A 247 14.30 20.29 -9.83
CA HIS A 247 14.95 19.03 -9.49
C HIS A 247 15.84 18.57 -10.64
N THR A 248 17.13 18.38 -10.35
CA THR A 248 18.15 17.96 -11.31
C THR A 248 18.99 16.83 -10.72
N ALA A 249 19.93 16.31 -11.51
CA ALA A 249 20.88 15.29 -11.05
C ALA A 249 21.78 15.82 -9.91
N GLU A 250 22.09 17.11 -9.92
CA GLU A 250 22.93 17.79 -8.93
C GLU A 250 22.19 18.07 -7.62
N GLY A 251 20.84 18.12 -7.65
CA GLY A 251 20.05 18.34 -6.46
C GLY A 251 18.73 19.08 -6.69
N SER A 252 18.23 19.71 -5.64
CA SER A 252 16.98 20.46 -5.66
C SER A 252 17.21 21.93 -5.37
N TRP A 253 16.47 22.81 -6.06
CA TRP A 253 16.65 24.26 -5.97
C TRP A 253 16.49 24.78 -4.54
N ASN A 254 17.51 25.51 -4.06
CA ASN A 254 17.45 26.34 -2.86
C ASN A 254 17.32 27.82 -3.26
N PRO A 255 16.14 28.45 -3.08
CA PRO A 255 15.96 29.85 -3.46
C PRO A 255 16.67 30.83 -2.53
N SER A 256 17.04 30.44 -1.30
CA SER A 256 17.78 31.30 -0.37
C SER A 256 19.27 31.39 -0.73
N LYS A 257 19.84 30.33 -1.32
CA LYS A 257 21.25 30.29 -1.74
C LYS A 257 21.45 30.49 -3.25
N GLY A 258 20.40 30.35 -4.05
CA GLY A 258 20.46 30.48 -5.51
C GLY A 258 21.20 29.32 -6.21
N VAL A 259 21.19 28.12 -5.61
CA VAL A 259 21.89 26.94 -6.13
C VAL A 259 21.03 25.67 -6.03
N PHE A 260 21.34 24.65 -6.83
CA PHE A 260 20.81 23.30 -6.63
C PHE A 260 21.59 22.60 -5.52
N GLU A 261 20.89 22.13 -4.49
CA GLU A 261 21.49 21.44 -3.36
C GLU A 261 21.26 19.94 -3.42
N ALA A 262 22.36 19.19 -3.39
CA ALA A 262 22.34 17.75 -3.32
C ALA A 262 21.62 17.24 -2.05
N ARG A 263 21.24 15.96 -2.07
CA ARG A 263 20.69 15.28 -0.89
C ARG A 263 21.66 15.39 0.28
N ARG A 264 21.12 15.64 1.48
CA ARG A 264 21.91 15.62 2.72
C ARG A 264 22.57 14.25 2.89
N SER A 265 23.85 14.22 3.21
CA SER A 265 24.59 13.00 3.52
C SER A 265 24.66 12.82 5.04
N LEU A 266 23.66 12.14 5.59
CA LEU A 266 23.58 11.81 7.02
C LEU A 266 23.75 10.29 7.20
N PRO A 267 24.34 9.82 8.30
CA PRO A 267 24.53 8.39 8.55
C PRO A 267 23.25 7.55 8.44
N VAL A 268 22.10 8.12 8.83
CA VAL A 268 20.79 7.45 8.73
C VAL A 268 20.42 7.08 7.30
N TYR A 269 20.80 7.88 6.30
CA TYR A 269 20.51 7.59 4.89
C TYR A 269 21.40 6.49 4.31
N GLY A 270 22.53 6.16 4.96
CA GLY A 270 23.36 5.02 4.56
C GLY A 270 22.65 3.67 4.70
N ARG A 271 21.57 3.62 5.48
CA ARG A 271 20.71 2.44 5.66
C ARG A 271 19.62 2.34 4.59
N GLN A 272 19.48 3.36 3.74
CA GLN A 272 18.46 3.44 2.70
C GLN A 272 19.14 3.24 1.34
N HIS A 273 19.37 1.98 0.95
CA HIS A 273 20.07 1.67 -0.31
C HIS A 273 19.37 2.28 -1.54
N PHE A 274 18.04 2.38 -1.48
CA PHE A 274 17.19 2.92 -2.54
C PHE A 274 16.22 3.94 -1.95
N PRO A 275 16.69 5.15 -1.64
CA PRO A 275 15.80 6.18 -1.12
C PRO A 275 14.85 6.64 -2.20
N GLU A 276 13.68 7.13 -1.81
CA GLU A 276 12.74 7.72 -2.75
C GLU A 276 13.37 8.94 -3.46
N LEU A 277 13.40 8.89 -4.79
CA LEU A 277 13.95 9.93 -5.66
C LEU A 277 12.84 10.85 -6.18
N LEU A 278 13.15 12.14 -6.29
CA LEU A 278 12.32 13.12 -6.98
C LEU A 278 12.58 13.11 -8.49
N LEU A 279 11.67 13.70 -9.27
CA LEU A 279 11.80 13.84 -10.71
C LEU A 279 13.17 14.44 -11.11
N GLY A 280 13.95 13.74 -11.93
CA GLY A 280 15.25 14.23 -12.39
C GLY A 280 16.40 14.08 -11.38
N GLU A 281 16.12 13.68 -10.13
CA GLU A 281 17.16 13.39 -9.14
C GLU A 281 17.97 12.14 -9.55
N ALA A 282 19.30 12.23 -9.46
CA ALA A 282 20.17 11.09 -9.64
C ALA A 282 20.23 10.24 -8.36
N GLY A 283 20.22 8.93 -8.51
CA GLY A 283 20.34 8.02 -7.38
C GLY A 283 20.34 6.55 -7.80
N PRO A 284 20.71 5.65 -6.88
CA PRO A 284 20.68 4.23 -7.13
C PRO A 284 19.24 3.77 -7.39
N LYS A 285 19.09 2.92 -8.40
CA LYS A 285 17.82 2.28 -8.77
C LYS A 285 17.99 0.78 -8.59
N PHE A 286 17.04 0.14 -7.94
CA PHE A 286 17.20 -1.27 -7.60
C PHE A 286 17.25 -2.16 -8.83
N GLU A 287 16.65 -1.74 -9.93
CA GLU A 287 16.63 -2.46 -11.21
C GLU A 287 18.01 -2.58 -11.85
N THR A 288 18.93 -1.65 -11.56
CA THR A 288 20.26 -1.59 -12.18
C THR A 288 21.42 -1.62 -11.19
N ALA A 289 21.15 -1.43 -9.90
CA ALA A 289 22.18 -1.47 -8.87
C ALA A 289 22.71 -2.88 -8.62
N GLY A 290 23.91 -2.94 -8.04
CA GLY A 290 24.61 -4.18 -7.72
C GLY A 290 25.05 -4.95 -8.97
N THR A 291 25.30 -6.23 -8.79
CA THR A 291 25.65 -7.16 -9.88
C THR A 291 24.50 -8.14 -10.09
N THR A 292 23.90 -8.11 -11.28
CA THR A 292 22.93 -9.14 -11.70
C THR A 292 23.66 -10.46 -11.90
N VAL A 293 23.18 -11.52 -11.25
CA VAL A 293 23.71 -12.88 -11.42
C VAL A 293 22.87 -13.66 -12.44
N SER A 294 21.55 -13.53 -12.35
CA SER A 294 20.62 -14.03 -13.36
C SER A 294 19.38 -13.15 -13.44
N GLU A 295 18.76 -13.05 -14.61
CA GLU A 295 17.56 -12.25 -14.81
C GLU A 295 16.75 -12.75 -15.99
N ASP A 296 15.43 -12.81 -15.80
CA ASP A 296 14.46 -13.00 -16.88
C ASP A 296 13.34 -11.94 -16.78
N ARG A 297 12.21 -12.18 -17.46
CA ARG A 297 11.06 -11.26 -17.43
C ARG A 297 10.32 -11.22 -16.08
N ASN A 298 10.45 -12.26 -15.26
CA ASN A 298 9.67 -12.53 -14.06
C ASN A 298 10.47 -12.34 -12.77
N LEU A 299 11.79 -12.56 -12.79
CA LEU A 299 12.65 -12.48 -11.61
C LEU A 299 14.05 -11.97 -11.98
N ARG A 300 14.64 -11.21 -11.06
CA ARG A 300 16.06 -10.82 -11.08
C ARG A 300 16.74 -11.31 -9.80
N THR A 301 17.81 -12.07 -9.94
CA THR A 301 18.68 -12.50 -8.84
C THR A 301 20.01 -11.75 -8.93
N TRP A 302 20.37 -11.03 -7.88
CA TRP A 302 21.47 -10.07 -7.90
C TRP A 302 22.08 -9.87 -6.50
N THR A 303 23.18 -9.14 -6.39
CA THR A 303 23.83 -8.86 -5.10
C THR A 303 24.38 -7.43 -5.05
N LEU A 304 24.36 -6.83 -3.86
CA LEU A 304 24.97 -5.50 -3.61
C LEU A 304 26.44 -5.61 -3.20
N ASP A 305 26.83 -6.73 -2.58
CA ASP A 305 28.12 -6.87 -1.88
C ASP A 305 28.90 -8.13 -2.26
N GLY A 306 28.32 -9.01 -3.08
CA GLY A 306 28.93 -10.29 -3.44
C GLY A 306 28.81 -11.37 -2.37
N GLU A 307 28.11 -11.12 -1.26
CA GLU A 307 27.99 -12.06 -0.13
C GLU A 307 26.59 -12.62 0.03
N VAL A 308 25.56 -11.80 -0.18
CA VAL A 308 24.15 -12.21 -0.05
C VAL A 308 23.42 -11.94 -1.35
N LEU A 309 22.61 -12.91 -1.80
CA LEU A 309 21.75 -12.77 -2.96
C LEU A 309 20.45 -12.04 -2.60
N ILE A 310 19.91 -11.33 -3.58
CA ILE A 310 18.62 -10.65 -3.55
C ILE A 310 17.81 -11.19 -4.73
N ALA A 311 16.63 -11.72 -4.47
CA ALA A 311 15.65 -12.11 -5.49
C ALA A 311 14.54 -11.07 -5.55
N SER A 312 14.45 -10.35 -6.67
CA SER A 312 13.43 -9.35 -6.96
C SER A 312 12.44 -9.88 -7.98
N ILE A 313 11.19 -10.06 -7.56
CA ILE A 313 10.07 -10.50 -8.40
C ILE A 313 9.61 -9.30 -9.24
N LYS A 314 9.43 -9.50 -10.54
CA LYS A 314 9.12 -8.46 -11.54
C LYS A 314 7.69 -8.56 -12.08
N THR A 315 6.97 -9.62 -11.75
CA THR A 315 5.55 -9.79 -12.11
C THR A 315 4.72 -8.67 -11.49
N LYS A 316 3.59 -8.34 -12.13
CA LYS A 316 2.69 -7.29 -11.63
C LYS A 316 2.17 -7.67 -10.24
N MET A 317 2.28 -6.76 -9.27
CA MET A 317 1.94 -7.01 -7.86
C MET A 317 2.76 -8.15 -7.20
N HIS A 318 3.89 -8.52 -7.83
CA HIS A 318 4.78 -9.60 -7.38
C HIS A 318 4.04 -10.92 -7.15
N THR A 319 3.11 -11.25 -8.06
CA THR A 319 2.39 -12.52 -8.05
C THR A 319 3.32 -13.70 -8.34
N LEU A 320 3.06 -14.82 -7.68
CA LEU A 320 3.86 -16.04 -7.81
C LEU A 320 3.32 -16.88 -8.97
N SER A 321 3.97 -16.78 -10.14
CA SER A 321 3.76 -17.69 -11.26
C SER A 321 4.68 -18.92 -11.16
N PRO A 322 4.43 -19.99 -11.93
CA PRO A 322 5.35 -21.13 -11.99
C PRO A 322 6.81 -20.73 -12.28
N GLU A 323 7.03 -19.78 -13.20
CA GLU A 323 8.38 -19.31 -13.54
C GLU A 323 9.02 -18.49 -12.41
N VAL A 324 8.23 -17.76 -11.61
CA VAL A 324 8.75 -17.12 -10.39
C VAL A 324 9.20 -18.18 -9.38
N CYS A 325 8.43 -19.26 -9.21
CA CYS A 325 8.80 -20.37 -8.33
C CYS A 325 10.08 -21.07 -8.81
N GLU A 326 10.22 -21.33 -10.11
CA GLU A 326 11.46 -21.84 -10.71
C GLU A 326 12.65 -20.93 -10.43
N GLY A 327 12.51 -19.64 -10.69
CA GLY A 327 13.57 -18.65 -10.46
C GLY A 327 13.98 -18.55 -8.99
N LEU A 328 13.02 -18.60 -8.06
CA LEU A 328 13.30 -18.61 -6.62
C LEU A 328 14.03 -19.88 -6.19
N MET A 329 13.66 -21.06 -6.69
CA MET A 329 14.40 -22.28 -6.39
C MET A 329 15.83 -22.26 -6.92
N ALA A 330 16.02 -21.78 -8.15
CA ALA A 330 17.36 -21.61 -8.71
C ALA A 330 18.20 -20.60 -7.89
N ALA A 331 17.58 -19.52 -7.39
CA ALA A 331 18.25 -18.56 -6.52
C ALA A 331 18.64 -19.18 -5.16
N ILE A 332 17.81 -20.07 -4.61
CA ILE A 332 18.12 -20.80 -3.37
C ILE A 332 19.28 -21.79 -3.62
N ASP A 333 19.24 -22.56 -4.71
CA ASP A 333 20.30 -23.50 -5.07
C ASP A 333 21.65 -22.79 -5.21
N LEU A 334 21.66 -21.64 -5.90
CA LEU A 334 22.85 -20.81 -6.04
C LEU A 334 23.30 -20.23 -4.69
N ALA A 335 22.35 -19.77 -3.86
CA ALA A 335 22.67 -19.22 -2.55
C ALA A 335 23.36 -20.26 -1.65
N GLU A 336 22.88 -21.50 -1.66
CA GLU A 336 23.50 -22.60 -0.89
C GLU A 336 24.89 -22.98 -1.38
N ALA A 337 25.13 -22.87 -2.68
CA ALA A 337 26.40 -23.24 -3.27
C ALA A 337 27.49 -22.19 -3.03
N GLU A 338 27.15 -20.90 -3.13
CA GLU A 338 28.15 -19.84 -3.32
C GLU A 338 27.98 -18.61 -2.41
N TYR A 339 26.87 -18.47 -1.69
CA TYR A 339 26.56 -17.24 -0.94
C TYR A 339 26.22 -17.50 0.53
N GLN A 340 26.12 -16.42 1.30
CA GLN A 340 25.81 -16.48 2.74
C GLN A 340 24.30 -16.56 3.00
N GLY A 341 23.45 -16.33 2.00
CA GLY A 341 22.00 -16.32 2.14
C GLY A 341 21.28 -15.71 0.95
N LEU A 342 19.94 -15.69 1.05
CA LEU A 342 19.05 -15.10 0.07
C LEU A 342 18.04 -14.16 0.74
N VAL A 343 17.86 -12.97 0.19
CA VAL A 343 16.80 -12.03 0.58
C VAL A 343 15.79 -11.95 -0.56
N ILE A 344 14.51 -12.22 -0.27
CA ILE A 344 13.42 -11.98 -1.22
C ILE A 344 12.93 -10.56 -0.99
N TRP A 345 13.11 -9.70 -2.00
CA TRP A 345 12.76 -8.29 -1.96
C TRP A 345 12.57 -7.73 -3.37
N SER A 346 11.41 -7.14 -3.64
CA SER A 346 11.12 -6.37 -4.84
C SER A 346 11.09 -4.89 -4.46
N GLY A 347 11.72 -4.01 -5.24
CA GLY A 347 12.07 -2.65 -4.79
C GLY A 347 10.92 -1.68 -4.50
N ASP A 348 9.69 -2.11 -4.76
CA ASP A 348 8.45 -1.39 -4.53
C ASP A 348 7.40 -2.25 -3.80
N GLU A 349 6.25 -1.67 -3.51
CA GLU A 349 5.13 -2.37 -2.87
C GLU A 349 4.20 -2.96 -3.94
N PRO A 350 3.56 -4.12 -3.67
CA PRO A 350 3.59 -4.91 -2.43
C PRO A 350 4.82 -5.82 -2.29
N PHE A 351 4.96 -6.60 -1.21
CA PHE A 351 5.91 -7.71 -1.16
C PHE A 351 5.46 -8.83 -2.10
N SER A 352 4.21 -9.27 -1.96
CA SER A 352 3.54 -10.16 -2.91
C SER A 352 2.03 -10.19 -2.66
N ALA A 353 1.26 -10.15 -3.75
CA ALA A 353 -0.20 -10.31 -3.72
C ALA A 353 -0.67 -11.78 -3.76
N GLY A 354 0.24 -12.74 -3.78
CA GLY A 354 -0.08 -14.18 -3.78
C GLY A 354 0.06 -14.86 -5.14
N ALA A 355 -0.56 -16.02 -5.29
CA ALA A 355 -0.49 -16.81 -6.51
C ALA A 355 -1.11 -16.08 -7.72
N ASP A 356 -0.52 -16.27 -8.90
CA ASP A 356 -1.04 -15.69 -10.14
C ASP A 356 -2.17 -16.56 -10.72
N LEU A 357 -3.40 -16.32 -10.27
CA LEU A 357 -4.57 -17.04 -10.80
C LEU A 357 -4.77 -16.83 -12.30
N GLN A 358 -4.35 -15.68 -12.86
CA GLN A 358 -4.49 -15.43 -14.31
C GLN A 358 -3.52 -16.28 -15.12
N ALA A 359 -2.30 -16.49 -14.61
CA ALA A 359 -1.32 -17.37 -15.24
C ALA A 359 -1.77 -18.85 -15.27
N LEU A 360 -2.60 -19.28 -14.30
CA LEU A 360 -3.11 -20.65 -14.23
C LEU A 360 -4.32 -20.92 -15.15
N LEU A 361 -5.06 -19.88 -15.55
CA LEU A 361 -6.29 -20.04 -16.35
C LEU A 361 -6.07 -20.80 -17.67
N PRO A 362 -5.07 -20.48 -18.52
CA PRO A 362 -4.87 -21.21 -19.77
C PRO A 362 -4.60 -22.70 -19.56
N ALA A 363 -3.80 -23.05 -18.54
CA ALA A 363 -3.48 -24.44 -18.22
C ALA A 363 -4.71 -25.19 -17.71
N PHE A 364 -5.50 -24.57 -16.83
CA PHE A 364 -6.77 -25.11 -16.37
C PHE A 364 -7.76 -25.34 -17.52
N MET A 365 -7.87 -24.41 -18.47
CA MET A 365 -8.76 -24.56 -19.62
C MET A 365 -8.32 -25.67 -20.58
N ALA A 366 -7.02 -25.95 -20.68
CA ALA A 366 -6.46 -26.95 -21.59
C ALA A 366 -6.42 -28.37 -20.99
N VAL A 367 -6.08 -28.49 -19.70
CA VAL A 367 -5.75 -29.76 -19.04
C VAL A 367 -6.66 -30.05 -17.84
N GLY A 368 -7.43 -29.06 -17.38
CA GLY A 368 -8.32 -29.19 -16.22
C GLY A 368 -7.57 -29.10 -14.90
N VAL A 369 -8.17 -29.68 -13.85
CA VAL A 369 -7.68 -29.61 -12.47
C VAL A 369 -6.27 -30.22 -12.29
N ALA A 370 -5.88 -31.19 -13.11
CA ALA A 370 -4.57 -31.84 -13.01
C ALA A 370 -3.41 -30.83 -13.18
N ALA A 371 -3.53 -29.87 -14.11
CA ALA A 371 -2.49 -28.84 -14.27
C ALA A 371 -2.43 -27.87 -13.09
N VAL A 372 -3.56 -27.62 -12.42
CA VAL A 372 -3.61 -26.81 -11.20
C VAL A 372 -2.98 -27.58 -10.05
N GLU A 373 -3.27 -28.88 -9.93
CA GLU A 373 -2.65 -29.74 -8.93
C GLU A 373 -1.12 -29.76 -9.08
N ASP A 374 -0.62 -29.93 -10.31
CA ASP A 374 0.83 -29.92 -10.59
C ASP A 374 1.46 -28.57 -10.20
N ALA A 375 0.84 -27.45 -10.59
CA ALA A 375 1.33 -26.12 -10.27
C ALA A 375 1.32 -25.83 -8.76
N GLU A 376 0.25 -26.24 -8.07
CA GLU A 376 0.11 -26.08 -6.62
C GLU A 376 1.14 -26.94 -5.87
N GLY A 377 1.30 -28.20 -6.29
CA GLY A 377 2.32 -29.10 -5.74
C GLY A 377 3.74 -28.57 -5.95
N PHE A 378 4.01 -27.96 -7.10
CA PHE A 378 5.29 -27.31 -7.37
C PHE A 378 5.53 -26.08 -6.48
N MET A 379 4.50 -25.26 -6.25
CA MET A 379 4.60 -24.12 -5.34
C MET A 379 4.84 -24.58 -3.89
N GLN A 380 4.19 -25.65 -3.43
CA GLN A 380 4.46 -26.26 -2.12
C GLN A 380 5.91 -26.77 -1.99
N GLN A 381 6.46 -27.38 -3.04
CA GLN A 381 7.87 -27.80 -3.07
C GLN A 381 8.81 -26.60 -2.92
N MET A 382 8.51 -25.49 -3.59
CA MET A 382 9.28 -24.25 -3.45
C MET A 382 9.22 -23.71 -2.01
N MET A 383 8.05 -23.72 -1.36
CA MET A 383 7.93 -23.29 0.05
C MET A 383 8.77 -24.16 0.99
N LEU A 384 8.75 -25.49 0.80
CA LEU A 384 9.60 -26.40 1.57
C LEU A 384 11.09 -26.23 1.24
N ARG A 385 11.45 -25.97 -0.02
CA ARG A 385 12.83 -25.68 -0.44
C ARG A 385 13.39 -24.47 0.27
N LEU A 386 12.57 -23.44 0.42
CA LEU A 386 12.89 -22.20 1.12
C LEU A 386 13.01 -22.42 2.64
N ARG A 387 12.08 -23.17 3.25
CA ARG A 387 12.11 -23.51 4.68
C ARG A 387 13.32 -24.34 5.07
N TYR A 388 13.70 -25.29 4.22
CA TYR A 388 14.77 -26.24 4.48
C TYR A 388 16.10 -25.87 3.80
N ALA A 389 16.23 -24.63 3.33
CA ALA A 389 17.48 -24.15 2.77
C ALA A 389 18.61 -24.16 3.83
N ASN A 390 19.80 -24.60 3.44
CA ASN A 390 21.00 -24.67 4.26
C ASN A 390 21.63 -23.30 4.54
N VAL A 391 21.18 -22.27 3.82
CA VAL A 391 21.50 -20.86 4.06
C VAL A 391 20.22 -20.11 4.47
N PRO A 392 20.33 -19.01 5.23
CA PRO A 392 19.16 -18.25 5.63
C PRO A 392 18.47 -17.61 4.42
N VAL A 393 17.17 -17.87 4.27
CA VAL A 393 16.28 -17.16 3.34
C VAL A 393 15.40 -16.19 4.11
N ILE A 394 15.50 -14.90 3.79
CA ILE A 394 14.83 -13.80 4.48
C ILE A 394 13.75 -13.21 3.58
N SER A 395 12.52 -13.10 4.09
CA SER A 395 11.47 -12.31 3.44
C SER A 395 11.53 -10.86 3.92
N ALA A 396 11.91 -9.94 3.03
CA ALA A 396 12.00 -8.49 3.30
C ALA A 396 10.71 -7.81 2.82
N MET A 397 9.74 -7.70 3.73
CA MET A 397 8.35 -7.38 3.42
C MET A 397 8.04 -5.89 3.58
N ARG A 398 7.33 -5.34 2.59
CA ARG A 398 6.77 -3.99 2.58
C ARG A 398 5.41 -4.01 1.88
N GLY A 399 4.44 -3.23 2.35
CA GLY A 399 3.10 -3.22 1.76
C GLY A 399 2.36 -4.53 2.02
N LEU A 400 1.85 -5.19 0.97
CA LEU A 400 1.03 -6.40 1.11
C LEU A 400 1.87 -7.68 1.03
N ALA A 401 1.62 -8.64 1.92
CA ALA A 401 2.09 -10.02 1.84
C ALA A 401 0.87 -10.95 2.02
N LEU A 402 0.16 -11.19 0.92
CA LEU A 402 -1.17 -11.82 0.93
C LEU A 402 -1.17 -13.18 0.24
N GLY A 403 -1.98 -14.10 0.77
CA GLY A 403 -2.13 -15.46 0.24
C GLY A 403 -0.79 -16.16 0.07
N GLY A 404 -0.45 -16.62 -1.13
CA GLY A 404 0.88 -17.16 -1.48
C GLY A 404 2.07 -16.29 -1.05
N GLY A 405 1.91 -14.96 -0.98
CA GLY A 405 2.94 -14.05 -0.46
C GLY A 405 3.10 -14.14 1.06
N CYS A 406 2.01 -14.36 1.80
CA CYS A 406 2.05 -14.73 3.22
C CYS A 406 2.71 -16.11 3.39
N GLU A 407 2.35 -17.09 2.56
CA GLU A 407 2.90 -18.45 2.59
C GLU A 407 4.43 -18.44 2.36
N LEU A 408 4.91 -17.68 1.38
CA LEU A 408 6.33 -17.44 1.13
C LEU A 408 7.04 -16.86 2.36
N ALA A 409 6.41 -15.87 3.01
CA ALA A 409 6.96 -15.22 4.18
C ALA A 409 7.04 -16.15 5.40
N VAL A 410 5.99 -16.91 5.70
CA VAL A 410 5.95 -17.77 6.90
C VAL A 410 6.85 -19.00 6.79
N HIS A 411 7.18 -19.43 5.57
CA HIS A 411 8.16 -20.49 5.34
C HIS A 411 9.61 -20.00 5.39
N SER A 412 9.85 -18.69 5.27
CA SER A 412 11.19 -18.10 5.38
C SER A 412 11.82 -18.31 6.75
N ALA A 413 13.16 -18.41 6.78
CA ALA A 413 13.93 -18.52 8.02
C ALA A 413 13.67 -17.33 8.94
N ARG A 414 13.54 -16.14 8.35
CA ARG A 414 13.17 -14.89 9.00
C ARG A 414 12.27 -14.04 8.13
N ARG A 415 11.51 -13.19 8.80
CA ARG A 415 10.81 -12.05 8.20
C ARG A 415 11.42 -10.75 8.72
N VAL A 416 11.65 -9.81 7.81
CA VAL A 416 11.96 -8.41 8.13
C VAL A 416 10.84 -7.58 7.54
N ALA A 417 9.98 -7.01 8.37
CA ALA A 417 8.74 -6.38 7.94
C ALA A 417 8.77 -4.87 8.19
N HIS A 418 8.34 -4.09 7.21
CA HIS A 418 7.97 -2.69 7.45
C HIS A 418 6.82 -2.61 8.46
N MET A 419 6.79 -1.57 9.31
CA MET A 419 5.75 -1.39 10.33
C MET A 419 4.32 -1.45 9.77
N GLU A 420 4.11 -0.91 8.56
CA GLU A 420 2.83 -0.94 7.83
C GLU A 420 2.76 -2.08 6.81
N THR A 421 3.34 -3.25 7.12
CA THR A 421 3.14 -4.45 6.30
C THR A 421 1.83 -5.13 6.66
N TYR A 422 1.03 -5.45 5.65
CA TYR A 422 -0.25 -6.13 5.76
C TYR A 422 -0.08 -7.60 5.40
N VAL A 423 -0.28 -8.50 6.37
CA VAL A 423 -0.02 -9.94 6.18
C VAL A 423 -1.28 -10.75 6.45
N GLY A 424 -1.64 -11.65 5.53
CA GLY A 424 -2.78 -12.54 5.74
C GLY A 424 -3.04 -13.54 4.62
N LEU A 425 -3.71 -14.62 4.99
CA LEU A 425 -4.26 -15.62 4.08
C LEU A 425 -5.65 -15.19 3.65
N VAL A 426 -5.85 -14.93 2.36
CA VAL A 426 -7.04 -14.22 1.81
C VAL A 426 -7.80 -15.03 0.75
N GLU A 427 -7.40 -16.27 0.52
CA GLU A 427 -7.87 -17.17 -0.53
C GLU A 427 -9.39 -17.43 -0.44
N VAL A 428 -9.96 -17.42 0.76
CA VAL A 428 -11.42 -17.55 0.97
C VAL A 428 -12.19 -16.45 0.23
N GLY A 429 -11.58 -15.26 0.08
CA GLY A 429 -12.14 -14.14 -0.66
C GLY A 429 -12.36 -14.42 -2.15
N VAL A 430 -11.61 -15.36 -2.73
CA VAL A 430 -11.79 -15.84 -4.11
C VAL A 430 -12.41 -17.24 -4.17
N GLY A 431 -12.83 -17.79 -3.03
CA GLY A 431 -13.47 -19.10 -2.94
C GLY A 431 -12.51 -20.28 -2.80
N LEU A 432 -11.24 -20.02 -2.52
CA LEU A 432 -10.18 -21.04 -2.38
C LEU A 432 -9.74 -21.14 -0.91
N ILE A 433 -8.83 -22.07 -0.64
CA ILE A 433 -8.06 -22.13 0.61
C ILE A 433 -6.60 -21.76 0.35
N PRO A 434 -5.82 -21.41 1.40
CA PRO A 434 -4.37 -21.35 1.29
C PRO A 434 -3.84 -22.72 0.88
N GLY A 435 -3.24 -22.79 -0.30
CA GLY A 435 -2.83 -24.04 -0.93
C GLY A 435 -1.34 -24.34 -0.76
N ALA A 436 -0.49 -23.34 -0.56
CA ALA A 436 0.95 -23.48 -0.68
C ALA A 436 1.65 -23.81 0.64
N GLY A 437 0.93 -24.12 1.72
CA GLY A 437 1.51 -24.39 3.03
C GLY A 437 1.05 -23.47 4.16
N GLY A 438 0.11 -22.58 3.94
CA GLY A 438 -0.39 -21.63 4.94
C GLY A 438 -1.17 -22.29 6.09
N LEU A 439 -2.03 -23.27 5.78
CA LEU A 439 -2.74 -24.06 6.79
C LEU A 439 -1.79 -25.06 7.47
N THR A 440 -0.84 -25.60 6.70
CA THR A 440 0.27 -26.41 7.23
C THR A 440 1.09 -25.62 8.27
N TYR A 441 1.41 -24.36 7.97
CA TYR A 441 2.07 -23.44 8.90
C TYR A 441 1.25 -23.25 10.18
N ILE A 442 -0.06 -22.97 10.06
CA ILE A 442 -0.96 -22.77 11.20
C ILE A 442 -0.96 -24.00 12.12
N ALA A 443 -1.14 -25.20 11.57
CA ALA A 443 -1.19 -26.44 12.34
C ALA A 443 0.16 -26.74 13.02
N ARG A 444 1.28 -26.61 12.29
CA ARG A 444 2.63 -26.77 12.85
C ARG A 444 2.88 -25.78 13.97
N ARG A 445 2.50 -24.52 13.79
CA ARG A 445 2.73 -23.47 14.79
C ARG A 445 1.91 -23.70 16.05
N ALA A 446 0.67 -24.16 15.91
CA ALA A 446 -0.15 -24.58 17.05
C ALA A 446 0.54 -25.69 17.86
N ALA A 447 1.09 -26.70 17.18
CA ALA A 447 1.82 -27.80 17.83
C ALA A 447 3.11 -27.35 18.53
N GLU A 448 3.87 -26.46 17.89
CA GLU A 448 5.08 -25.88 18.48
C GLU A 448 4.77 -25.02 19.72
N ASN A 449 3.70 -24.22 19.67
CA ASN A 449 3.22 -23.43 20.81
C ASN A 449 2.76 -24.30 21.97
N ALA A 450 1.95 -25.31 21.68
CA ALA A 450 1.49 -26.27 22.68
C ALA A 450 2.67 -26.98 23.36
N ARG A 451 3.71 -27.35 22.59
CA ARG A 451 4.92 -27.98 23.13
C ARG A 451 5.65 -27.11 24.15
N THR A 452 5.65 -25.79 23.96
CA THR A 452 6.26 -24.83 24.89
C THR A 452 5.33 -24.41 26.04
N SER A 453 4.07 -24.83 26.00
CA SER A 453 3.07 -24.52 27.02
C SER A 453 2.89 -25.67 28.02
N THR A 454 2.20 -25.41 29.12
CA THR A 454 1.75 -26.45 30.06
C THR A 454 0.55 -27.25 29.55
N GLY A 455 -0.22 -26.69 28.62
CA GLY A 455 -1.36 -27.35 27.97
C GLY A 455 -0.91 -28.34 26.90
N LYS A 456 -1.62 -29.47 26.81
CA LYS A 456 -1.42 -30.47 25.74
C LYS A 456 -2.52 -30.46 24.69
N ASP A 457 -3.61 -29.71 24.95
CA ASP A 457 -4.67 -29.49 23.98
C ASP A 457 -4.19 -28.53 22.88
N LEU A 458 -4.30 -28.95 21.63
CA LEU A 458 -3.88 -28.19 20.46
C LEU A 458 -4.91 -27.16 20.03
N LEU A 459 -6.19 -27.37 20.34
CA LEU A 459 -7.29 -26.57 19.81
C LEU A 459 -7.19 -25.07 20.21
N PRO A 460 -6.82 -24.70 21.45
CA PRO A 460 -6.64 -23.29 21.82
C PRO A 460 -5.56 -22.58 21.02
N PHE A 461 -4.49 -23.28 20.64
CA PHE A 461 -3.39 -22.72 19.85
C PHE A 461 -3.69 -22.69 18.34
N LEU A 462 -4.68 -23.47 17.89
CA LEU A 462 -5.10 -23.55 16.50
C LEU A 462 -6.15 -22.49 16.15
N THR A 463 -6.99 -22.11 17.11
CA THR A 463 -8.21 -21.33 16.89
C THR A 463 -7.93 -19.97 16.25
N GLU A 464 -6.95 -19.21 16.74
CA GLU A 464 -6.60 -17.88 16.17
C GLU A 464 -6.21 -18.00 14.68
N GLY A 465 -5.31 -18.93 14.36
CA GLY A 465 -4.84 -19.16 12.99
C GLY A 465 -5.95 -19.68 12.06
N PHE A 466 -6.74 -20.64 12.53
CA PHE A 466 -7.92 -21.13 11.83
C PHE A 466 -8.91 -20.00 11.51
N THR A 467 -9.28 -19.21 12.53
CA THR A 467 -10.23 -18.11 12.36
C THR A 467 -9.66 -17.06 11.42
N ALA A 468 -8.37 -16.75 11.50
CA ALA A 468 -7.73 -15.80 10.60
C ALA A 468 -7.80 -16.26 9.14
N ALA A 469 -7.46 -17.52 8.84
CA ALA A 469 -7.55 -18.08 7.49
C ALA A 469 -9.01 -18.17 7.00
N ALA A 470 -9.91 -18.71 7.82
CA ALA A 470 -11.32 -18.91 7.44
C ALA A 470 -12.08 -17.59 7.21
N MET A 471 -11.72 -16.53 7.93
CA MET A 471 -12.36 -15.22 7.81
C MET A 471 -11.61 -14.24 6.89
N ALA A 472 -10.49 -14.68 6.28
CA ALA A 472 -9.57 -13.84 5.53
C ALA A 472 -9.09 -12.60 6.32
N LYS A 473 -8.77 -12.79 7.61
CA LYS A 473 -8.28 -11.72 8.49
C LYS A 473 -6.85 -11.37 8.10
N VAL A 474 -6.64 -10.09 7.77
CA VAL A 474 -5.34 -9.50 7.45
C VAL A 474 -4.88 -8.68 8.64
N GLY A 475 -3.65 -8.92 9.13
CA GLY A 475 -3.03 -8.01 10.09
C GLY A 475 -2.73 -6.69 9.39
N THR A 476 -3.22 -5.57 9.91
CA THR A 476 -3.11 -4.24 9.28
C THR A 476 -1.83 -3.49 9.62
N SER A 477 -0.94 -4.14 10.36
CA SER A 477 0.42 -3.70 10.67
C SER A 477 1.26 -4.92 11.01
N ALA A 478 2.60 -4.80 10.96
CA ALA A 478 3.49 -5.88 11.38
C ALA A 478 3.27 -6.29 12.84
N ILE A 479 2.86 -5.36 13.71
CA ILE A 479 2.54 -5.63 15.12
C ILE A 479 1.27 -6.48 15.23
N GLU A 480 0.21 -6.13 14.50
CA GLU A 480 -1.02 -6.92 14.46
C GLU A 480 -0.78 -8.30 13.83
N SER A 481 0.01 -8.37 12.75
CA SER A 481 0.38 -9.65 12.12
C SER A 481 1.19 -10.54 13.06
N ARG A 482 1.98 -9.98 13.99
CA ARG A 482 2.63 -10.75 15.06
C ARG A 482 1.60 -11.29 16.06
N ALA A 483 0.61 -10.50 16.45
CA ALA A 483 -0.45 -10.95 17.35
C ALA A 483 -1.31 -12.08 16.72
N ILE A 484 -1.56 -12.01 15.41
CA ILE A 484 -2.28 -13.07 14.66
C ILE A 484 -1.40 -14.33 14.49
N GLY A 485 -0.07 -14.19 14.51
CA GLY A 485 0.88 -15.30 14.41
C GLY A 485 1.52 -15.49 13.03
N TYR A 486 1.41 -14.53 12.12
CA TYR A 486 2.14 -14.53 10.84
C TYR A 486 3.57 -13.99 10.96
N LEU A 487 3.83 -13.18 11.99
CA LEU A 487 5.19 -12.82 12.42
C LEU A 487 5.48 -13.45 13.78
N LEU A 488 6.74 -13.79 14.01
CA LEU A 488 7.26 -14.30 15.26
C LEU A 488 7.91 -13.15 16.07
N ASP A 489 8.14 -13.38 17.35
CA ASP A 489 8.87 -12.42 18.22
C ASP A 489 10.29 -12.16 17.73
N SER A 490 10.88 -13.17 17.11
CA SER A 490 12.22 -13.12 16.55
C SER A 490 12.30 -12.45 15.18
N ASP A 491 11.17 -12.06 14.58
CA ASP A 491 11.14 -11.32 13.32
C ASP A 491 11.27 -9.82 13.57
N LEU A 492 12.00 -9.14 12.69
CA LEU A 492 12.33 -7.73 12.85
C LEU A 492 11.25 -6.84 12.25
N ILE A 493 10.83 -5.81 12.99
CA ILE A 493 9.93 -4.77 12.51
C ILE A 493 10.74 -3.49 12.29
N VAL A 494 10.74 -3.01 11.06
CA VAL A 494 11.50 -1.84 10.61
C VAL A 494 10.54 -0.67 10.44
N PRO A 495 10.74 0.46 11.16
CA PRO A 495 9.86 1.63 11.02
C PRO A 495 9.94 2.31 9.65
N HIS A 496 11.11 2.34 9.03
CA HIS A 496 11.31 3.05 7.76
C HIS A 496 11.33 2.06 6.59
N LYS A 497 10.42 2.25 5.63
CA LYS A 497 10.22 1.37 4.48
C LYS A 497 11.48 1.13 3.62
N ASP A 498 12.30 2.17 3.44
CA ASP A 498 13.52 2.08 2.61
C ASP A 498 14.72 1.46 3.35
N GLU A 499 14.58 1.12 4.65
CA GLU A 499 15.62 0.41 5.43
C GLU A 499 15.41 -1.11 5.46
N VAL A 500 14.28 -1.61 4.98
CA VAL A 500 13.91 -3.03 5.07
C VAL A 500 14.97 -3.93 4.43
N LEU A 501 15.45 -3.59 3.22
CA LEU A 501 16.49 -4.36 2.53
C LEU A 501 17.80 -4.36 3.30
N HIS A 502 18.23 -3.20 3.81
CA HIS A 502 19.46 -3.09 4.59
C HIS A 502 19.43 -3.98 5.84
N VAL A 503 18.31 -3.96 6.56
CA VAL A 503 18.12 -4.80 7.75
C VAL A 503 18.08 -6.28 7.36
N ALA A 504 17.41 -6.64 6.27
CA ALA A 504 17.32 -8.03 5.81
C ALA A 504 18.67 -8.61 5.35
N LEU A 505 19.49 -7.83 4.64
CA LEU A 505 20.84 -8.24 4.26
C LEU A 505 21.70 -8.50 5.50
N ASN A 506 21.64 -7.62 6.49
CA ASN A 506 22.37 -7.80 7.74
C ASN A 506 21.86 -8.99 8.56
N GLU A 507 20.55 -9.25 8.60
CA GLU A 507 19.97 -10.43 9.27
C GLU A 507 20.41 -11.72 8.60
N ALA A 508 20.46 -11.78 7.26
CA ALA A 508 20.99 -12.93 6.53
C ALA A 508 22.45 -13.22 6.92
N LYS A 509 23.31 -12.20 6.90
CA LYS A 509 24.72 -12.32 7.29
C LYS A 509 24.87 -12.73 8.75
N ALA A 510 24.11 -12.13 9.65
CA ALA A 510 24.15 -12.42 11.08
C ALA A 510 23.76 -13.87 11.36
N LEU A 511 22.68 -14.37 10.73
CA LEU A 511 22.28 -15.76 10.84
C LEU A 511 23.36 -16.71 10.29
N PHE A 512 23.90 -16.42 9.12
CA PHE A 512 24.96 -17.23 8.51
C PHE A 512 26.20 -17.32 9.40
N GLN A 513 26.71 -16.17 9.86
CA GLN A 513 27.88 -16.09 10.76
C GLN A 513 27.61 -16.74 12.13
N GLY A 514 26.36 -16.69 12.60
CA GLY A 514 25.90 -17.39 13.80
C GLY A 514 25.81 -18.92 13.63
N GLY A 515 26.13 -19.45 12.45
CA GLY A 515 26.11 -20.88 12.17
C GLY A 515 24.72 -21.42 11.85
N TYR A 516 23.89 -20.63 11.16
CA TYR A 516 22.54 -21.03 10.76
C TYR A 516 22.48 -22.45 10.21
N ARG A 517 21.45 -23.18 10.62
CA ARG A 517 21.09 -24.49 10.10
C ARG A 517 19.60 -24.50 9.85
N ALA A 518 19.21 -25.11 8.74
CA ALA A 518 17.81 -25.37 8.45
C ALA A 518 17.13 -26.08 9.64
N PRO A 519 15.86 -25.78 9.93
CA PRO A 519 15.10 -26.55 10.89
C PRO A 519 15.10 -28.03 10.50
N HIS A 520 15.16 -28.93 11.48
CA HIS A 520 15.03 -30.36 11.20
C HIS A 520 13.60 -30.68 10.76
N ARG A 521 13.48 -31.52 9.72
CA ARG A 521 12.24 -32.20 9.36
C ARG A 521 11.77 -33.03 10.56
N ARG A 522 10.59 -32.73 11.08
CA ARG A 522 10.00 -33.38 12.25
C ARG A 522 8.52 -33.60 12.02
N LEU A 523 8.02 -34.71 12.55
CA LEU A 523 6.59 -34.90 12.69
C LEU A 523 6.08 -34.06 13.87
N PHE A 524 4.83 -33.59 13.77
CA PHE A 524 4.17 -32.84 14.83
C PHE A 524 2.72 -33.31 15.02
N PRO A 525 2.19 -33.24 16.25
CA PRO A 525 0.84 -33.69 16.54
C PRO A 525 -0.20 -32.75 15.93
N VAL A 526 -1.32 -33.30 15.48
CA VAL A 526 -2.50 -32.56 15.02
C VAL A 526 -3.70 -32.76 15.93
N ALA A 527 -4.66 -31.83 15.87
CA ALA A 527 -5.85 -31.86 16.71
C ALA A 527 -6.79 -33.05 16.39
N GLY A 528 -6.70 -33.60 15.17
CA GLY A 528 -7.47 -34.75 14.73
C GLY A 528 -8.97 -34.51 14.68
N ARG A 529 -9.73 -35.61 14.60
CA ARG A 529 -11.19 -35.61 14.48
C ARG A 529 -11.92 -34.85 15.59
N ASP A 530 -11.41 -34.85 16.81
CA ASP A 530 -12.03 -34.16 17.95
C ASP A 530 -11.99 -32.64 17.75
N GLY A 531 -10.80 -32.11 17.44
CA GLY A 531 -10.64 -30.68 17.14
C GLY A 531 -11.46 -30.25 15.93
N LYS A 532 -11.48 -31.07 14.87
CA LYS A 532 -12.33 -30.85 13.69
C LYS A 532 -13.81 -30.78 14.09
N ALA A 533 -14.31 -31.72 14.89
CA ALA A 533 -15.71 -31.75 15.33
C ALA A 533 -16.08 -30.50 16.14
N THR A 534 -15.21 -30.02 17.03
CA THR A 534 -15.45 -28.80 17.80
C THR A 534 -15.55 -27.56 16.89
N ILE A 535 -14.61 -27.40 15.95
CA ILE A 535 -14.63 -26.30 14.98
C ILE A 535 -15.88 -26.38 14.10
N MET A 536 -16.25 -27.58 13.63
CA MET A 536 -17.46 -27.79 12.82
C MET A 536 -18.73 -27.37 13.57
N GLY A 537 -18.83 -27.66 14.87
CA GLY A 537 -19.95 -27.19 15.69
C GLY A 537 -20.08 -25.66 15.71
N GLN A 538 -18.95 -24.93 15.79
CA GLN A 538 -18.94 -23.48 15.73
C GLN A 538 -19.35 -22.96 14.34
N LEU A 539 -18.86 -23.58 13.26
CA LEU A 539 -19.20 -23.21 11.89
C LEU A 539 -20.69 -23.41 11.58
N VAL A 540 -21.30 -24.49 12.08
CA VAL A 540 -22.75 -24.73 11.94
C VAL A 540 -23.54 -23.59 12.62
N ASN A 541 -23.16 -23.21 13.83
CA ASN A 541 -23.80 -22.09 14.54
C ASN A 541 -23.66 -20.76 13.78
N MET A 542 -22.49 -20.49 13.18
CA MET A 542 -22.27 -19.28 12.40
C MET A 542 -23.13 -19.25 11.12
N ARG A 543 -23.24 -20.39 10.42
CA ARG A 543 -24.05 -20.52 9.21
C ARG A 543 -25.53 -20.35 9.53
N ASP A 544 -26.04 -21.10 10.51
CA ASP A 544 -27.47 -21.10 10.86
C ASP A 544 -27.88 -19.78 11.54
N GLY A 545 -26.93 -19.09 12.17
CA GLY A 545 -27.08 -17.71 12.66
C GLY A 545 -26.99 -16.64 11.57
N GLY A 546 -26.73 -16.98 10.31
CA GLY A 546 -26.66 -16.06 9.18
C GLY A 546 -25.38 -15.20 9.13
N PHE A 547 -24.33 -15.57 9.87
CA PHE A 547 -23.05 -14.85 9.89
C PHE A 547 -22.15 -15.19 8.69
N ILE A 548 -22.28 -16.40 8.14
CA ILE A 548 -21.52 -16.90 6.98
C ILE A 548 -22.46 -17.54 5.96
N SER A 549 -22.11 -17.49 4.67
CA SER A 549 -22.88 -18.16 3.62
C SER A 549 -22.70 -19.69 3.66
N GLN A 550 -23.52 -20.42 2.90
CA GLN A 550 -23.34 -21.86 2.71
C GLN A 550 -21.97 -22.19 2.09
N HIS A 551 -21.49 -21.35 1.16
CA HIS A 551 -20.19 -21.55 0.52
C HIS A 551 -19.03 -21.19 1.48
N ASP A 552 -19.18 -20.13 2.28
CA ASP A 552 -18.21 -19.81 3.34
C ASP A 552 -18.09 -20.96 4.35
N PHE A 553 -19.22 -21.57 4.74
CA PHE A 553 -19.23 -22.78 5.58
C PHE A 553 -18.48 -23.95 4.93
N HIS A 554 -18.72 -24.19 3.63
CA HIS A 554 -18.03 -25.26 2.89
C HIS A 554 -16.51 -25.05 2.88
N ILE A 555 -16.03 -23.87 2.49
CA ILE A 555 -14.60 -23.55 2.48
C ILE A 555 -14.01 -23.67 3.90
N ALA A 556 -14.66 -23.09 4.91
CA ALA A 556 -14.18 -23.14 6.29
C ALA A 556 -14.13 -24.57 6.84
N SER A 557 -15.04 -25.47 6.42
CA SER A 557 -14.99 -26.88 6.79
C SER A 557 -13.82 -27.64 6.17
N LEU A 558 -13.42 -27.28 4.95
CA LEU A 558 -12.20 -27.81 4.32
C LEU A 558 -10.95 -27.28 5.03
N ILE A 559 -10.91 -25.98 5.38
CA ILE A 559 -9.83 -25.42 6.20
C ILE A 559 -9.72 -26.18 7.53
N ALA A 560 -10.84 -26.39 8.23
CA ALA A 560 -10.90 -27.12 9.49
C ALA A 560 -10.38 -28.56 9.33
N HIS A 561 -10.74 -29.24 8.24
CA HIS A 561 -10.24 -30.57 7.93
C HIS A 561 -8.72 -30.58 7.77
N VAL A 562 -8.15 -29.62 7.03
CA VAL A 562 -6.70 -29.55 6.82
C VAL A 562 -5.96 -29.20 8.11
N VAL A 563 -6.33 -28.12 8.81
CA VAL A 563 -5.57 -27.67 10.00
C VAL A 563 -5.63 -28.67 11.16
N CYS A 564 -6.65 -29.53 11.20
CA CYS A 564 -6.76 -30.62 12.17
C CYS A 564 -6.09 -31.93 11.70
N GLY A 565 -5.49 -31.96 10.50
CA GLY A 565 -4.79 -33.11 9.95
C GLY A 565 -5.68 -34.24 9.45
N GLY A 566 -6.86 -33.90 8.94
CA GLY A 566 -7.75 -34.84 8.30
C GLY A 566 -8.71 -35.53 9.27
N ASP A 567 -8.95 -36.83 9.06
CA ASP A 567 -9.82 -37.66 9.89
C ASP A 567 -9.03 -38.62 10.81
N VAL A 568 -7.81 -38.23 11.18
CA VAL A 568 -6.93 -38.99 12.08
C VAL A 568 -7.35 -38.84 13.56
N ASP A 569 -6.82 -39.70 14.42
CA ASP A 569 -7.01 -39.59 15.87
C ASP A 569 -6.26 -38.37 16.44
N PRO A 570 -6.78 -37.72 17.50
CA PRO A 570 -6.09 -36.60 18.13
C PRO A 570 -4.67 -36.95 18.59
N GLY A 571 -3.71 -36.07 18.34
CA GLY A 571 -2.30 -36.27 18.68
C GLY A 571 -1.51 -37.11 17.68
N THR A 572 -2.14 -37.57 16.58
CA THR A 572 -1.42 -38.25 15.48
C THR A 572 -0.30 -37.35 14.97
N LEU A 573 0.90 -37.93 14.82
CA LEU A 573 2.07 -37.22 14.32
C LEU A 573 2.07 -37.23 12.79
N VAL A 574 2.11 -36.04 12.18
CA VAL A 574 2.11 -35.86 10.72
C VAL A 574 3.30 -35.00 10.27
N SER A 575 3.65 -35.09 8.98
CA SER A 575 4.66 -34.21 8.37
C SER A 575 4.02 -32.97 7.75
N GLU A 576 4.86 -32.00 7.35
CA GLU A 576 4.40 -30.84 6.57
C GLU A 576 3.85 -31.26 5.21
N GLU A 577 4.50 -32.22 4.54
CA GLU A 577 4.04 -32.75 3.25
C GLU A 577 2.67 -33.43 3.34
N TYR A 578 2.37 -34.06 4.47
CA TYR A 578 1.06 -34.68 4.71
C TYR A 578 -0.04 -33.61 4.71
N LEU A 579 0.15 -32.52 5.47
CA LEU A 579 -0.83 -31.43 5.50
C LEU A 579 -0.89 -30.67 4.18
N MET A 580 0.24 -30.43 3.51
CA MET A 580 0.29 -29.85 2.17
C MET A 580 -0.47 -30.70 1.14
N THR A 581 -0.43 -32.02 1.28
CA THR A 581 -1.25 -32.90 0.42
C THR A 581 -2.74 -32.68 0.67
N LEU A 582 -3.18 -32.51 1.92
CA LEU A 582 -4.57 -32.18 2.24
C LEU A 582 -4.96 -30.77 1.74
N GLU A 583 -4.07 -29.78 1.86
CA GLU A 583 -4.25 -28.43 1.29
C GLU A 583 -4.50 -28.53 -0.22
N ARG A 584 -3.62 -29.24 -0.94
CA ARG A 584 -3.71 -29.37 -2.39
C ARG A 584 -4.99 -30.07 -2.83
N GLN A 585 -5.40 -31.13 -2.13
CA GLN A 585 -6.66 -31.83 -2.38
C GLN A 585 -7.88 -30.92 -2.19
N ALA A 586 -7.93 -30.18 -1.09
CA ALA A 586 -9.03 -29.25 -0.81
C ALA A 586 -9.03 -28.05 -1.78
N PHE A 587 -7.87 -27.56 -2.17
CA PHE A 587 -7.72 -26.53 -3.20
C PHE A 587 -8.28 -27.00 -4.54
N CYS A 588 -7.88 -28.19 -5.00
CA CYS A 588 -8.37 -28.79 -6.25
C CYS A 588 -9.87 -29.04 -6.22
N ALA A 589 -10.42 -29.50 -5.09
CA ALA A 589 -11.87 -29.67 -4.94
C ALA A 589 -12.62 -28.33 -5.05
N LEU A 590 -12.06 -27.25 -4.51
CA LEU A 590 -12.67 -25.92 -4.57
C LEU A 590 -12.54 -25.26 -5.93
N ILE A 591 -11.43 -25.46 -6.64
CA ILE A 591 -11.25 -24.80 -7.93
C ILE A 591 -12.25 -25.30 -8.96
N GLU A 592 -12.73 -26.54 -8.87
CA GLU A 592 -13.80 -27.07 -9.72
C GLU A 592 -15.21 -26.62 -9.29
N HIS A 593 -15.35 -26.04 -8.09
CA HIS A 593 -16.65 -25.73 -7.51
C HIS A 593 -17.30 -24.49 -8.17
N PRO A 594 -18.56 -24.56 -8.65
CA PRO A 594 -19.19 -23.45 -9.38
C PRO A 594 -19.23 -22.11 -8.62
N LYS A 595 -19.48 -22.15 -7.31
CA LYS A 595 -19.47 -20.94 -6.47
C LYS A 595 -18.08 -20.32 -6.34
N THR A 596 -17.02 -21.11 -6.46
CA THR A 596 -15.64 -20.61 -6.47
C THR A 596 -15.35 -19.93 -7.80
N HIS A 597 -15.76 -20.50 -8.93
CA HIS A 597 -15.67 -19.83 -10.23
C HIS A 597 -16.38 -18.46 -10.22
N GLU A 598 -17.57 -18.35 -9.64
CA GLU A 598 -18.27 -17.07 -9.48
C GLU A 598 -17.44 -16.05 -8.70
N ARG A 599 -16.77 -16.46 -7.61
CA ARG A 599 -15.90 -15.58 -6.82
C ARG A 599 -14.64 -15.16 -7.57
N ILE A 600 -13.98 -16.10 -8.27
CA ILE A 600 -12.81 -15.82 -9.10
C ILE A 600 -13.17 -14.81 -10.20
N LEU A 601 -14.24 -15.09 -10.97
CA LEU A 601 -14.71 -14.18 -12.02
C LEU A 601 -15.14 -12.82 -11.46
N GLY A 602 -15.82 -12.81 -10.31
CA GLY A 602 -16.20 -11.58 -9.62
C GLY A 602 -14.99 -10.74 -9.20
N MET A 603 -13.95 -11.37 -8.64
CA MET A 603 -12.70 -10.70 -8.30
C MET A 603 -11.98 -10.16 -9.53
N LEU A 604 -11.87 -10.96 -10.59
CA LEU A 604 -11.20 -10.55 -11.85
C LEU A 604 -11.93 -9.38 -12.53
N ASN A 605 -13.26 -9.35 -12.48
CA ASN A 605 -14.07 -8.32 -13.13
C ASN A 605 -14.20 -7.04 -12.28
N THR A 606 -14.35 -7.17 -10.96
CA THR A 606 -14.72 -6.04 -10.07
C THR A 606 -13.63 -5.63 -9.10
N GLY A 607 -12.59 -6.45 -8.93
CA GLY A 607 -11.55 -6.29 -7.91
C GLY A 607 -12.08 -6.46 -6.47
N LYS A 608 -13.28 -7.02 -6.29
CA LYS A 608 -13.91 -7.23 -4.98
C LYS A 608 -14.34 -8.69 -4.80
N PRO A 609 -14.17 -9.25 -3.58
CA PRO A 609 -14.74 -10.54 -3.23
C PRO A 609 -16.26 -10.57 -3.42
N VAL A 610 -16.77 -11.64 -4.03
CA VAL A 610 -18.21 -11.94 -4.05
C VAL A 610 -18.50 -12.86 -2.87
N ARG A 611 -19.49 -12.53 -2.03
CA ARG A 611 -20.01 -13.46 -1.01
C ARG A 611 -21.32 -14.05 -1.51
N ASN A 612 -21.27 -15.33 -1.88
CA ASN A 612 -22.33 -16.10 -2.55
C ASN A 612 -22.64 -17.43 -1.85
#